data_AF-A0A9D8X5F3-F1
#
_entry.id   AF-A0A9D8X5F3-F1
#
_cell.length_a   1.000
_cell.length_b   1.000
_cell.length_c   1.000
_cell.angle_alpha   90.00
_cell.angle_beta   90.00
_cell.angle_gamma   90.00
#
_symmetry.space_group_name_H-M   'P 1'
#
loop_
_entity.id
_entity.type
_entity.pdbx_description
1 polymer ?
#
loop_
_entity_poly.entity_id
_entity_poly.type
_entity_poly.pdbx_seq_one_letter_code
_entity_poly.pdbx_strand_id
1 'polypeptide(L)'
;MTLSQKEKDLLKDLKDQEQLCIDKYTKHASCANDQQLKSLFEQIAQTEREHLDTVTQIENGTCPSVNGSAKQMPTFTATYTVAETPQKQSDCFLCSDLLTGEKHVSHLYDTCIFEFSDECLRNTLNHIQKEEQEHGKMIYDYMNVNSMY
;
A
#
# COMPACT_ATOMS: atom_id res chain seq x y z
N MET A 1 -1.80 -25.36 -10.51
CA MET A 1 -1.42 -24.13 -11.21
C MET A 1 0.06 -24.23 -11.56
N THR A 2 0.48 -23.80 -12.74
CA THR A 2 1.89 -23.83 -13.15
C THR A 2 2.27 -22.45 -13.67
N LEU A 3 3.11 -21.74 -12.92
CA LEU A 3 3.60 -20.41 -13.29
C LEU A 3 4.71 -20.49 -14.34
N SER A 4 4.65 -19.61 -15.33
CA SER A 4 5.74 -19.35 -16.26
C SER A 4 6.95 -18.72 -15.54
N GLN A 5 8.12 -18.70 -16.18
CA GLN A 5 9.29 -18.02 -15.59
C GLN A 5 9.03 -16.52 -15.42
N LYS A 6 8.37 -15.88 -16.39
CA LYS A 6 8.01 -14.46 -16.31
C LYS A 6 7.09 -14.16 -15.13
N GLU A 7 6.04 -14.96 -14.92
CA GLU A 7 5.14 -14.80 -13.77
C GLU A 7 5.89 -14.98 -12.45
N LYS A 8 6.85 -15.93 -12.36
CA LYS A 8 7.69 -16.10 -11.16
C LYS A 8 8.57 -14.88 -10.88
N ASP A 9 9.19 -14.32 -11.91
CA ASP A 9 10.04 -13.14 -11.77
C ASP A 9 9.19 -11.93 -11.31
N LEU A 10 7.99 -11.75 -11.87
CA LEU A 10 7.04 -10.72 -11.45
C LEU A 10 6.55 -10.91 -10.01
N LEU A 11 6.26 -12.14 -9.56
CA LEU A 11 5.90 -12.39 -8.16
C LEU A 11 7.05 -12.04 -7.21
N LYS A 12 8.29 -12.30 -7.62
CA LYS A 12 9.46 -11.91 -6.82
C LYS A 12 9.54 -10.39 -6.69
N ASP A 13 9.37 -9.66 -7.79
CA ASP A 13 9.36 -8.20 -7.77
C ASP A 13 8.24 -7.66 -6.87
N LEU A 14 7.03 -8.23 -6.97
CA LEU A 14 5.91 -7.88 -6.07
C LEU A 14 6.27 -8.13 -4.61
N LYS A 15 6.77 -9.32 -4.25
CA LYS A 15 7.17 -9.61 -2.85
C LYS A 15 8.23 -8.65 -2.32
N ASP A 16 9.22 -8.30 -3.14
CA ASP A 16 10.26 -7.36 -2.75
C ASP A 16 9.67 -5.95 -2.54
N GLN A 17 8.68 -5.53 -3.34
CA GLN A 17 7.96 -4.28 -3.13
C GLN A 17 7.07 -4.32 -1.88
N GLU A 18 6.29 -5.38 -1.66
CA GLU A 18 5.46 -5.52 -0.46
C GLU A 18 6.30 -5.44 0.83
N GLN A 19 7.43 -6.15 0.85
CA GLN A 19 8.36 -6.09 1.98
C GLN A 19 8.92 -4.68 2.19
N LEU A 20 9.25 -3.98 1.10
CA LEU A 20 9.71 -2.60 1.18
C LEU A 20 8.61 -1.67 1.69
N CYS A 21 7.36 -1.82 1.26
CA CYS A 21 6.22 -1.07 1.77
C CYS A 21 6.05 -1.27 3.28
N ILE A 22 6.05 -2.52 3.75
CA ILE A 22 5.99 -2.86 5.19
C ILE A 22 7.09 -2.13 5.97
N ASP A 23 8.33 -2.19 5.48
CA ASP A 23 9.49 -1.57 6.15
C ASP A 23 9.38 -0.04 6.17
N LYS A 24 8.98 0.57 5.04
CA LYS A 24 8.81 2.03 4.93
C LYS A 24 7.69 2.52 5.82
N TYR A 25 6.51 1.90 5.80
CA TYR A 25 5.40 2.30 6.66
C TYR A 25 5.74 2.13 8.14
N THR A 26 6.37 1.01 8.52
CA THR A 26 6.76 0.77 9.92
C THR A 26 7.77 1.82 10.39
N LYS A 27 8.76 2.15 9.55
CA LYS A 27 9.75 3.18 9.86
C LYS A 27 9.12 4.57 9.93
N HIS A 28 8.29 4.95 8.95
CA HIS A 28 7.67 6.27 8.91
C HIS A 28 6.65 6.45 10.03
N ALA A 29 5.93 5.40 10.43
CA ALA A 29 5.07 5.42 11.63
C ALA A 29 5.85 5.78 12.90
N SER A 30 7.10 5.31 13.02
CA SER A 30 7.97 5.66 14.15
C SER A 30 8.50 7.10 14.11
N CYS A 31 8.51 7.72 12.92
CA CYS A 31 8.98 9.08 12.69
C CYS A 31 7.86 10.14 12.67
N ALA A 32 6.61 9.72 12.47
CA ALA A 32 5.46 10.61 12.37
C ALA A 32 5.22 11.38 13.68
N ASN A 33 4.90 12.67 13.56
CA ASN A 33 4.62 13.53 14.71
C ASN A 33 3.14 13.48 15.10
N ASP A 34 2.24 13.42 14.12
CA ASP A 34 0.80 13.28 14.36
C ASP A 34 0.40 11.83 14.67
N GLN A 35 -0.37 11.67 15.75
CA GLN A 35 -0.89 10.38 16.17
C GLN A 35 -1.88 9.79 15.15
N GLN A 36 -2.68 10.60 14.45
CA GLN A 36 -3.57 10.10 13.39
C GLN A 36 -2.76 9.52 12.21
N LEU A 37 -1.65 10.17 11.86
CA LEU A 37 -0.77 9.71 10.79
C LEU A 37 -0.03 8.43 11.17
N LYS A 38 0.47 8.37 12.40
CA LYS A 38 1.10 7.15 12.93
C LYS A 38 0.16 5.95 12.84
N SER A 39 -1.09 6.11 13.33
CA SER A 39 -2.09 5.06 13.27
C SER A 39 -2.42 4.65 11.82
N LEU A 40 -2.47 5.61 10.90
CA LEU A 40 -2.67 5.34 9.48
C LEU A 40 -1.54 4.48 8.91
N PHE A 41 -0.28 4.85 9.14
CA PHE A 41 0.87 4.08 8.65
C PHE A 41 0.94 2.68 9.26
N GLU A 42 0.64 2.53 10.56
CA GLU A 42 0.56 1.21 11.20
C GLU A 42 -0.55 0.34 10.61
N GLN A 43 -1.70 0.95 10.28
CA GLN A 43 -2.82 0.26 9.63
C GLN A 43 -2.43 -0.21 8.23
N ILE A 44 -1.83 0.64 7.40
CA ILE A 44 -1.43 0.27 6.05
C ILE A 44 -0.35 -0.82 6.10
N ALA A 45 0.67 -0.68 6.97
CA ALA A 45 1.70 -1.71 7.16
C ALA A 45 1.12 -3.09 7.52
N GLN A 46 -0.04 -3.14 8.18
CA GLN A 46 -0.72 -4.39 8.47
C GLN A 46 -1.38 -4.98 7.22
N THR A 47 -2.00 -4.16 6.37
CA THR A 47 -2.52 -4.61 5.08
C THR A 47 -1.39 -5.09 4.16
N GLU A 48 -0.25 -4.40 4.09
CA GLU A 48 0.89 -4.84 3.27
C GLU A 48 1.45 -6.21 3.71
N ARG A 49 1.36 -6.54 5.00
CA ARG A 49 1.69 -7.90 5.49
C ARG A 49 0.73 -8.95 4.94
N GLU A 50 -0.55 -8.61 4.77
CA GLU A 50 -1.57 -9.47 4.17
C GLU A 50 -1.33 -9.62 2.66
N HIS A 51 -0.93 -8.54 1.97
CA HIS A 51 -0.53 -8.57 0.57
C HIS A 51 0.68 -9.48 0.35
N LEU A 52 1.76 -9.31 1.14
CA LEU A 52 2.96 -10.15 1.06
C LEU A 52 2.65 -11.63 1.27
N ASP A 53 1.80 -11.96 2.25
CA ASP A 53 1.38 -13.34 2.49
C ASP A 53 0.59 -13.89 1.29
N THR A 54 -0.31 -13.09 0.72
CA THR A 54 -1.08 -13.44 -0.49
C THR A 54 -0.17 -13.71 -1.68
N VAL A 55 0.82 -12.86 -1.96
CA VAL A 55 1.78 -13.06 -3.05
C VAL A 55 2.65 -14.30 -2.79
N THR A 56 3.03 -14.56 -1.54
CA THR A 56 3.77 -15.76 -1.14
C THR A 56 2.95 -17.04 -1.33
N GLN A 57 1.65 -17.00 -1.05
CA GLN A 57 0.74 -18.10 -1.34
C GLN A 57 0.64 -18.39 -2.84
N ILE A 58 0.61 -17.35 -3.68
CA ILE A 58 0.63 -17.47 -5.14
C ILE A 58 1.93 -18.12 -5.63
N GLU A 59 3.07 -17.67 -5.14
CA GLU A 59 4.38 -18.23 -5.48
C GLU A 59 4.47 -19.73 -5.13
N ASN A 60 3.83 -20.15 -4.04
CA ASN A 60 3.73 -21.55 -3.62
C ASN A 60 2.67 -22.37 -4.39
N GLY A 61 2.03 -21.76 -5.40
CA GLY A 61 1.12 -22.44 -6.33
C GLY A 61 -0.35 -22.50 -5.88
N THR A 62 -0.74 -21.65 -4.94
CA THR A 62 -2.13 -21.52 -4.48
C THR A 62 -2.76 -20.23 -4.97
N CYS A 63 -4.07 -20.23 -5.26
CA CYS A 63 -4.79 -18.99 -5.53
C CYS A 63 -5.66 -18.67 -4.31
N PRO A 64 -5.22 -17.77 -3.42
CA PRO A 64 -6.01 -17.39 -2.25
C PRO A 64 -7.28 -16.66 -2.67
N SER A 65 -8.39 -17.00 -2.01
CA SER A 65 -9.64 -16.28 -2.20
C SER A 65 -9.57 -14.96 -1.44
N VAL A 66 -9.62 -13.87 -2.18
CA VAL A 66 -9.72 -12.52 -1.62
C VAL A 66 -11.17 -12.26 -1.17
N ASN A 67 -11.40 -12.26 0.14
CA ASN A 67 -12.70 -11.90 0.70
C ASN A 67 -12.79 -10.38 0.78
N GLY A 68 -13.61 -9.79 -0.09
CA GLY A 68 -13.81 -8.34 -0.20
C GLY A 68 -14.64 -7.72 0.94
N SER A 69 -14.26 -7.94 2.19
CA SER A 69 -14.78 -7.13 3.29
C SER A 69 -14.22 -5.73 3.16
N ALA A 70 -15.08 -4.76 2.84
CA ALA A 70 -14.69 -3.35 2.76
C ALA A 70 -14.09 -2.92 4.10
N LYS A 71 -12.77 -2.67 4.14
CA LYS A 71 -12.11 -2.04 5.27
C LYS A 71 -12.67 -0.62 5.39
N GLN A 72 -13.10 -0.24 6.59
CA GLN A 72 -13.68 1.07 6.81
C GLN A 72 -12.59 2.14 6.65
N MET A 73 -12.79 3.07 5.72
CA MET A 73 -11.84 4.17 5.51
C MET A 73 -11.77 5.06 6.76
N PRO A 74 -10.56 5.41 7.23
CA PRO A 74 -10.41 6.34 8.35
C PRO A 74 -10.97 7.71 7.99
N THR A 75 -11.55 8.39 8.98
CA THR A 75 -11.94 9.80 8.87
C THR A 75 -10.94 10.63 9.66
N PHE A 76 -10.34 11.63 9.03
CA PHE A 76 -9.32 12.47 9.65
C PHE A 76 -9.88 13.82 10.09
N THR A 77 -9.30 14.36 11.16
CA THR A 77 -9.50 15.75 11.59
C THR A 77 -8.18 16.51 11.44
N ALA A 78 -8.25 17.80 11.17
CA ALA A 78 -7.06 18.62 10.99
C ALA A 78 -6.25 18.70 12.29
N THR A 79 -5.03 18.18 12.27
CA THR A 79 -4.04 18.31 13.34
C THR A 79 -3.24 19.60 13.17
N TYR A 80 -2.91 19.93 11.92
CA TYR A 80 -2.14 21.11 11.55
C TYR A 80 -3.04 22.24 11.06
N THR A 81 -2.56 23.47 11.28
CA THR A 81 -3.17 24.67 10.68
C THR A 81 -2.49 25.01 9.34
N VAL A 82 -2.93 26.09 8.71
CA VAL A 82 -2.28 26.63 7.49
C VAL A 82 -0.85 27.11 7.74
N ALA A 83 -0.43 27.31 8.99
CA ALA A 83 0.93 27.72 9.30
C ALA A 83 1.93 26.57 9.10
N GLU A 84 3.06 26.88 8.47
CA GLU A 84 4.14 25.93 8.27
C GLU A 84 4.98 25.77 9.54
N THR A 85 5.00 24.54 10.08
CA THR A 85 5.80 24.16 11.26
C THR A 85 6.77 23.05 10.89
N PRO A 86 7.91 22.90 11.59
CA PRO A 86 8.85 21.80 11.34
C PRO A 86 8.20 20.42 11.40
N GLN A 87 7.26 20.22 12.32
CA GLN A 87 6.51 18.96 12.45
C GLN A 87 5.61 18.71 11.23
N LYS A 88 4.87 19.74 10.78
CA LYS A 88 4.03 19.64 9.58
C LYS A 88 4.86 19.30 8.34
N GLN A 89 6.03 19.95 8.18
CA GLN A 89 6.94 19.69 7.06
C GLN A 89 7.51 18.28 7.10
N SER A 90 7.88 17.79 8.29
CA SER A 90 8.32 16.42 8.50
C SER A 90 7.23 15.43 8.09
N ASP A 91 6.02 15.58 8.60
CA ASP A 91 4.92 14.65 8.31
C ASP A 91 4.48 14.72 6.84
N CYS A 92 4.48 15.91 6.24
CA CYS A 92 4.23 16.10 4.81
C CYS A 92 5.26 15.36 3.93
N PHE A 93 6.55 15.38 4.32
CA PHE A 93 7.59 14.62 3.65
C PHE A 93 7.32 13.10 3.73
N LEU A 94 6.98 12.58 4.91
CA LEU A 94 6.67 11.16 5.10
C LEU A 94 5.49 10.73 4.22
N CYS A 95 4.40 11.51 4.21
CA CYS A 95 3.25 11.25 3.35
C CYS A 95 3.63 11.28 1.86
N SER A 96 4.43 12.24 1.43
CA SER A 96 4.82 12.38 0.02
C SER A 96 5.68 11.21 -0.47
N ASP A 97 6.61 10.72 0.35
CA ASP A 97 7.44 9.56 0.05
C ASP A 97 6.58 8.28 -0.05
N LEU A 98 5.69 8.04 0.91
CA LEU A 98 4.81 6.86 0.90
C LEU A 98 3.80 6.91 -0.24
N LEU A 99 3.16 8.04 -0.49
CA LEU A 99 2.23 8.21 -1.62
C LEU A 99 2.91 7.97 -2.98
N THR A 100 4.20 8.27 -3.10
CA THR A 100 4.98 7.94 -4.30
C THR A 100 5.24 6.44 -4.42
N GLY A 101 5.50 5.78 -3.28
CA GLY A 101 5.57 4.32 -3.19
C GLY A 101 4.27 3.65 -3.64
N GLU A 102 3.13 4.06 -3.10
CA GLU A 102 1.80 3.53 -3.47
C GLU A 102 1.53 3.61 -4.97
N LYS A 103 1.83 4.77 -5.58
CA LYS A 103 1.67 4.95 -7.03
C LYS A 103 2.56 3.99 -7.83
N HIS A 104 3.77 3.74 -7.35
CA HIS A 104 4.69 2.82 -8.01
C HIS A 104 4.21 1.37 -7.90
N VAL A 105 3.86 0.92 -6.69
CA VAL A 105 3.41 -0.46 -6.44
C VAL A 105 2.08 -0.74 -7.14
N SER A 106 1.12 0.18 -7.08
CA SER A 106 -0.15 0.05 -7.82
C SER A 106 0.07 -0.09 -9.34
N HIS A 107 1.06 0.60 -9.92
CA HIS A 107 1.42 0.45 -11.34
C HIS A 107 2.14 -0.87 -11.64
N LEU A 108 2.95 -1.38 -10.70
CA LEU A 108 3.56 -2.70 -10.83
C LEU A 108 2.48 -3.80 -10.83
N TYR A 109 1.49 -3.71 -9.93
CA TYR A 109 0.33 -4.59 -9.94
C TYR A 109 -0.43 -4.53 -11.27
N ASP A 110 -0.68 -3.33 -11.81
CA ASP A 110 -1.30 -3.16 -13.13
C ASP A 110 -0.54 -3.96 -14.21
N THR A 111 0.77 -3.79 -14.26
CA THR A 111 1.65 -4.51 -15.18
C THR A 111 1.54 -6.03 -14.98
N CYS A 112 1.60 -6.50 -13.73
CA CYS A 112 1.47 -7.93 -13.43
C CYS A 112 0.11 -8.47 -13.88
N ILE A 113 -0.98 -7.76 -13.63
CA ILE A 113 -2.32 -8.17 -14.06
C ILE A 113 -2.37 -8.33 -15.58
N PHE A 114 -1.74 -7.47 -16.37
CA PHE A 114 -1.68 -7.66 -17.83
C PHE A 114 -0.90 -8.91 -18.25
N GLU A 115 0.15 -9.26 -17.51
CA GLU A 115 1.11 -10.30 -17.88
C GLU A 115 0.74 -11.70 -17.40
N PHE A 116 -0.12 -11.81 -16.38
CA PHE A 116 -0.58 -13.09 -15.85
C PHE A 116 -1.69 -13.69 -16.71
N SER A 117 -1.59 -14.99 -16.96
CA SER A 117 -2.54 -15.72 -17.81
C SER A 117 -3.68 -16.39 -17.04
N ASP A 118 -3.45 -16.74 -15.77
CA ASP A 118 -4.43 -17.42 -14.92
C ASP A 118 -5.46 -16.43 -14.36
N GLU A 119 -6.74 -16.66 -14.65
CA GLU A 119 -7.83 -15.76 -14.27
C GLU A 119 -7.99 -15.63 -12.75
N CYS A 120 -7.72 -16.68 -11.99
CA CYS A 120 -7.80 -16.62 -10.53
C CYS A 120 -6.73 -15.66 -9.99
N LEU A 121 -5.49 -15.79 -10.48
CA LEU A 121 -4.40 -14.89 -10.10
C LEU A 121 -4.66 -13.45 -10.52
N ARG A 122 -5.18 -13.23 -11.73
CA ARG A 122 -5.56 -11.89 -12.20
C ARG A 122 -6.56 -11.25 -11.24
N ASN A 123 -7.58 -11.98 -10.80
CA ASN A 123 -8.58 -11.46 -9.87
C ASN A 123 -8.00 -11.15 -8.49
N THR A 124 -7.11 -12.01 -7.96
CA THR A 124 -6.40 -11.75 -6.71
C THR A 124 -5.49 -10.52 -6.80
N LEU A 125 -4.72 -10.37 -7.88
CA LEU A 125 -3.84 -9.22 -8.09
C LEU A 125 -4.64 -7.91 -8.30
N ASN A 126 -5.78 -7.96 -8.99
CA ASN A 126 -6.70 -6.81 -9.12
C ASN A 126 -7.25 -6.35 -7.77
N HIS A 127 -7.52 -7.29 -6.87
CA HIS A 127 -7.99 -6.94 -5.53
C HIS A 127 -6.93 -6.16 -4.76
N ILE A 128 -5.69 -6.67 -4.75
CA ILE A 128 -4.58 -5.98 -4.08
C ILE A 128 -4.33 -4.61 -4.72
N GLN A 129 -4.31 -4.51 -6.06
CA GLN A 129 -4.15 -3.24 -6.76
C GLN A 129 -5.17 -2.18 -6.30
N LYS A 130 -6.42 -2.59 -6.04
CA LYS A 130 -7.47 -1.72 -5.52
C LYS A 130 -7.15 -1.27 -4.10
N GLU A 131 -6.64 -2.15 -3.25
CA GLU A 131 -6.17 -1.81 -1.91
C GLU A 131 -4.99 -0.80 -1.95
N GLU A 132 -4.03 -0.94 -2.88
CA GLU A 132 -2.95 0.07 -3.05
C GLU A 132 -3.48 1.45 -3.46
N GLN A 133 -4.51 1.48 -4.31
CA GLN A 133 -5.18 2.74 -4.66
C GLN A 133 -5.90 3.34 -3.45
N GLU A 134 -6.48 2.50 -2.60
CA GLU A 134 -7.12 2.93 -1.36
C GLU A 134 -6.10 3.45 -0.34
N HIS A 135 -4.93 2.83 -0.20
CA HIS A 135 -3.80 3.34 0.60
C HIS A 135 -3.41 4.76 0.15
N GLY A 136 -3.18 4.93 -1.16
CA GLY A 136 -2.90 6.25 -1.75
C GLY A 136 -3.99 7.28 -1.46
N LYS A 137 -5.27 6.88 -1.51
CA LYS A 137 -6.40 7.73 -1.15
C LYS A 137 -6.40 8.10 0.35
N MET A 138 -6.13 7.16 1.25
CA MET A 138 -6.08 7.44 2.69
C MET A 138 -4.99 8.46 3.03
N ILE A 139 -3.81 8.34 2.42
CA ILE A 139 -2.72 9.31 2.57
C ILE A 139 -3.15 10.69 2.03
N TYR A 140 -3.75 10.73 0.84
CA TYR A 140 -4.26 11.97 0.26
C TYR A 140 -5.30 12.63 1.17
N ASP A 141 -6.27 11.89 1.69
CA ASP A 141 -7.32 12.43 2.56
C ASP A 141 -6.73 13.05 3.83
N TYR A 142 -5.73 12.40 4.44
CA TYR A 142 -4.97 12.95 5.56
C TYR A 142 -4.23 14.24 5.20
N MET A 143 -3.51 14.25 4.07
CA MET A 143 -2.76 15.42 3.61
C MET A 143 -3.70 16.60 3.32
N ASN A 144 -4.85 16.33 2.69
CA ASN A 144 -5.83 17.33 2.31
C ASN A 144 -6.45 18.02 3.54
N VAL A 145 -6.87 17.27 4.58
CA VAL A 145 -7.42 17.89 5.80
C VAL A 145 -6.38 18.72 6.56
N ASN A 146 -5.09 18.40 6.41
CA ASN A 146 -3.98 19.11 7.05
C ASN A 146 -3.35 20.20 6.15
N SER A 147 -3.94 20.50 4.98
CA SER A 147 -3.41 21.51 4.03
C SER A 147 -1.95 21.23 3.63
N MET A 148 -1.65 19.98 3.28
CA MET A 148 -0.34 19.51 2.81
C MET A 148 -0.31 19.19 1.30
N TYR A 149 -1.48 19.14 0.66
CA TYR A 149 -1.69 18.83 -0.75
C TYR A 149 -2.69 19.84 -1.33
#